data_AF-A0A817NCZ1-F1
#
_entry.id   AF-A0A817NCZ1-F1
#
_cell.length_a   1.000
_cell.length_b   1.000
_cell.length_c   1.000
_cell.angle_alpha   90.00
_cell.angle_beta   90.00
_cell.angle_gamma   90.00
#
_symmetry.space_group_name_H-M   'P 1'
#
loop_
_entity.id
_entity.type
_entity.pdbx_description
1 polymer ?
#
loop_
_entity_poly.entity_id
_entity_poly.type
_entity_poly.pdbx_seq_one_letter_code
_entity_poly.pdbx_strand_id
1 'polypeptide(L)'
;MEVVAWFAVCQFGCKLEGGFVRDWIAGDYIQRPEGKHADPSTWISRTPNAAGVQVPIINNAVTPADLDCHLSAFKYFDIDKFLDAMHKYQIECEVIREQWRYILLFDEHAKTGPFMMDLIEPHVALTHDRIDFDVNNLSLEKDYTKELGMRVDIENVPYSIELETIVDRIRRKELKILRPSDDLLEQRLNKMVEVRHWSVKNPPVYVIPKPPNKYLVALASLPPSSDLYKDLVKRLQVIPNIQIIKIELIRNPGTEDLYLGMKKLIQKQLNNGNVNEKKLFHGTTGKGIDGIRDYGYDNRYYGANTAKGDWGEYIRRCLSKTFVVIDQT
;
A
#
# COMPACT_ATOMS: atom_id res chain seq x y z
N MET A 1 -2.79 -9.54 24.64
CA MET A 1 -3.25 -8.92 23.37
C MET A 1 -4.31 -9.77 22.67
N GLU A 2 -4.00 -11.03 22.41
CA GLU A 2 -4.77 -12.11 21.79
C GLU A 2 -6.25 -12.12 22.14
N VAL A 3 -6.57 -12.00 23.44
CA VAL A 3 -7.95 -11.95 23.96
C VAL A 3 -8.71 -10.76 23.37
N VAL A 4 -8.12 -9.57 23.39
CA VAL A 4 -8.70 -8.34 22.82
C VAL A 4 -8.94 -8.49 21.31
N ALA A 5 -7.95 -9.01 20.58
CA ALA A 5 -8.07 -9.27 19.15
C ALA A 5 -9.21 -10.26 18.84
N TRP A 6 -9.33 -11.34 19.62
CA TRP A 6 -10.42 -12.31 19.50
C TRP A 6 -11.79 -11.71 19.80
N PHE A 7 -11.92 -10.89 20.86
CA PHE A 7 -13.18 -10.19 21.16
C PHE A 7 -13.58 -9.25 20.02
N ALA A 8 -12.65 -8.40 19.59
CA ALA A 8 -12.88 -7.42 18.53
C ALA A 8 -13.38 -8.09 17.25
N VAL A 9 -12.71 -9.15 16.79
CA VAL A 9 -13.13 -9.89 15.59
C VAL A 9 -14.39 -10.74 15.84
N CYS A 10 -14.31 -11.71 16.75
CA CYS A 10 -15.33 -12.78 16.86
C CYS A 10 -16.65 -12.32 17.49
N GLN A 11 -16.62 -11.36 18.42
CA GLN A 11 -17.83 -10.85 19.07
C GLN A 11 -18.28 -9.51 18.49
N PHE A 12 -17.35 -8.55 18.36
CA PHE A 12 -17.70 -7.20 17.94
C PHE A 12 -17.78 -7.03 16.42
N GLY A 13 -17.13 -7.89 15.64
CA GLY A 13 -17.19 -7.87 14.17
C GLY A 13 -16.27 -6.83 13.55
N CYS A 14 -15.22 -6.42 14.27
CA CYS A 14 -14.10 -5.68 13.72
C CYS A 14 -13.31 -6.57 12.75
N LYS A 15 -12.55 -5.94 11.86
CA LYS A 15 -11.59 -6.62 11.01
C LYS A 15 -10.18 -6.20 11.39
N LEU A 16 -9.35 -7.17 11.76
CA LEU A 16 -7.97 -6.94 12.15
C LEU A 16 -7.12 -6.76 10.89
N GLU A 17 -6.77 -5.51 10.62
CA GLU A 17 -6.16 -5.02 9.39
C GLU A 17 -4.64 -4.79 9.55
N GLY A 18 -4.16 -4.63 10.78
CA GLY A 18 -2.75 -4.44 11.07
C GLY A 18 -2.39 -4.62 12.52
N GLY A 19 -1.42 -3.84 12.98
CA GLY A 19 -0.69 -4.11 14.20
C GLY A 19 0.33 -5.26 14.09
N PHE A 20 1.04 -5.53 15.17
CA PHE A 20 2.15 -6.50 15.24
C PHE A 20 1.71 -7.98 15.31
N VAL A 21 0.48 -8.28 14.93
CA VAL A 21 -0.01 -9.66 14.65
C VAL A 21 0.98 -10.42 13.76
N ARG A 22 1.60 -9.72 12.81
CA ARG A 22 2.63 -10.24 11.89
C ARG A 22 3.86 -10.77 12.65
N ASP A 23 4.51 -9.91 13.44
CA ASP A 23 5.68 -10.25 14.25
C ASP A 23 5.37 -11.29 15.34
N TRP A 24 4.15 -11.27 15.92
CA TRP A 24 3.69 -12.25 16.91
C TRP A 24 3.47 -13.65 16.33
N ILE A 25 2.94 -13.78 15.10
CA ILE A 25 2.75 -15.06 14.39
C ILE A 25 4.08 -15.80 14.12
N ALA A 26 5.21 -15.09 14.11
CA ALA A 26 6.45 -15.58 13.50
C ALA A 26 7.73 -15.38 14.34
N GLY A 27 7.71 -14.58 15.39
CA GLY A 27 8.92 -14.09 16.07
C GLY A 27 9.20 -14.60 17.48
N ASP A 28 8.39 -15.52 18.02
CA ASP A 28 8.57 -16.16 19.34
C ASP A 28 8.91 -15.18 20.49
N TYR A 29 8.25 -14.01 20.50
CA TYR A 29 8.47 -12.92 21.47
C TYR A 29 7.95 -13.26 22.88
N ILE A 30 8.68 -14.14 23.58
CA ILE A 30 8.33 -14.67 24.91
C ILE A 30 8.98 -13.85 26.06
N GLN A 31 9.98 -13.01 25.77
CA GLN A 31 10.79 -12.31 26.76
C GLN A 31 10.70 -10.78 26.64
N ARG A 32 10.91 -10.09 27.76
CA ARG A 32 10.88 -8.62 27.85
C ARG A 32 12.21 -8.01 27.41
N PRO A 33 12.22 -6.78 26.90
CA PRO A 33 13.45 -5.99 26.74
C PRO A 33 14.19 -5.80 28.08
N GLU A 34 15.48 -6.13 28.10
CA GLU A 34 16.33 -6.00 29.28
C GLU A 34 16.85 -4.56 29.50
N GLY A 35 17.48 -4.32 30.65
CA GLY A 35 18.18 -3.07 30.95
C GLY A 35 17.24 -1.86 31.10
N LYS A 36 17.46 -0.81 30.31
CA LYS A 36 16.77 0.49 30.44
C LYS A 36 15.24 0.44 30.21
N HIS A 37 14.73 -0.69 29.72
CA HIS A 37 13.32 -0.89 29.41
C HIS A 37 12.67 -2.04 30.19
N ALA A 38 13.30 -2.49 31.28
CA ALA A 38 12.75 -3.55 32.14
C ALA A 38 11.47 -3.14 32.91
N ASP A 39 11.22 -1.82 33.06
CA ASP A 39 10.03 -1.25 33.71
C ASP A 39 8.97 -0.82 32.65
N PRO A 40 7.78 -1.48 32.60
CA PRO A 40 6.74 -1.15 31.64
C PRO A 40 6.14 0.24 31.74
N SER A 41 6.25 0.92 32.90
CA SER A 41 5.78 2.31 33.04
C SER A 41 6.56 3.29 32.15
N THR A 42 7.76 2.90 31.70
CA THR A 42 8.60 3.68 30.78
C THR A 42 8.26 3.47 29.30
N TRP A 43 7.29 2.60 28.99
CA TRP A 43 6.97 2.19 27.62
C TRP A 43 5.98 3.13 26.92
N ILE A 44 5.36 4.06 27.65
CA ILE A 44 4.43 5.06 27.11
C ILE A 44 4.99 6.46 27.36
N SER A 45 4.88 7.32 26.35
CA SER A 45 4.86 8.77 26.53
C SER A 45 3.47 9.30 26.16
N ARG A 46 3.08 10.48 26.64
CA ARG A 46 1.83 11.14 26.25
C ARG A 46 2.13 12.46 25.53
N THR A 47 1.43 12.71 24.44
CA THR A 47 1.61 13.89 23.58
C THR A 47 0.25 14.51 23.27
N PRO A 48 0.09 15.85 23.34
CA PRO A 48 -1.19 16.48 23.00
C PRO A 48 -1.48 16.37 21.50
N ASN A 49 -2.68 15.94 21.13
CA ASN A 49 -3.18 16.04 19.76
C ASN A 49 -3.71 17.44 19.44
N ALA A 50 -4.27 17.64 18.25
CA ALA A 50 -4.79 18.94 17.79
C ALA A 50 -5.93 19.52 18.66
N ALA A 51 -6.56 18.73 19.53
CA ALA A 51 -7.57 19.17 20.49
C ALA A 51 -7.00 19.36 21.91
N GLY A 52 -5.68 19.22 22.10
CA GLY A 52 -5.01 19.29 23.41
C GLY A 52 -5.13 18.02 24.26
N VAL A 53 -5.79 16.96 23.75
CA VAL A 53 -5.97 15.69 24.47
C VAL A 53 -4.66 14.90 24.47
N GLN A 54 -4.26 14.39 25.63
CA GLN A 54 -3.00 13.68 25.83
C GLN A 54 -3.08 12.24 25.29
N VAL A 55 -2.68 12.05 24.04
CA VAL A 55 -2.65 10.76 23.35
C VAL A 55 -1.42 9.95 23.79
N PRO A 56 -1.59 8.68 24.23
CA PRO A 56 -0.47 7.79 24.52
C PRO A 56 0.24 7.36 23.23
N ILE A 57 1.56 7.35 23.28
CA ILE A 57 2.46 6.89 22.24
C ILE A 57 3.35 5.81 22.86
N ILE A 58 3.20 4.58 22.38
CA ILE A 58 4.08 3.48 22.78
C ILE A 58 5.48 3.66 22.19
N ASN A 59 6.49 3.33 23.00
CA ASN A 59 7.88 3.28 22.61
C ASN A 59 8.13 2.11 21.63
N ASN A 60 8.19 2.44 20.34
CA ASN A 60 8.33 1.52 19.22
C ASN A 60 9.62 0.68 19.24
N ALA A 61 10.63 1.03 20.04
CA ALA A 61 11.85 0.25 20.22
C ALA A 61 11.74 -0.84 21.32
N VAL A 62 10.61 -0.85 22.04
CA VAL A 62 10.42 -1.65 23.26
C VAL A 62 9.21 -2.56 23.14
N THR A 63 8.09 -2.00 22.71
CA THR A 63 6.82 -2.71 22.69
C THR A 63 6.29 -2.79 21.25
N PRO A 64 6.60 -3.89 20.53
CA PRO A 64 6.02 -4.16 19.23
C PRO A 64 4.58 -4.66 19.40
N ALA A 65 3.67 -3.79 19.87
CA ALA A 65 2.33 -4.18 20.29
C ALA A 65 1.26 -3.08 20.08
N ASP A 66 0.93 -2.82 18.83
CA ASP A 66 -0.32 -2.19 18.39
C ASP A 66 -1.22 -3.23 17.69
N LEU A 67 -2.53 -2.96 17.62
CA LEU A 67 -3.56 -3.70 16.88
C LEU A 67 -4.36 -2.71 16.00
N ASP A 68 -4.19 -2.74 14.67
CA ASP A 68 -5.00 -1.89 13.79
C ASP A 68 -6.28 -2.63 13.38
N CYS A 69 -7.44 -2.18 13.85
CA CYS A 69 -8.74 -2.79 13.58
C CYS A 69 -9.68 -1.82 12.87
N HIS A 70 -10.26 -2.23 11.75
CA HIS A 70 -11.42 -1.54 11.18
C HIS A 70 -12.70 -1.92 11.92
N LEU A 71 -13.52 -0.92 12.21
CA LEU A 71 -14.91 -1.11 12.62
C LEU A 71 -15.74 -1.64 11.43
N SER A 72 -16.84 -2.33 11.74
CA SER A 72 -17.73 -2.88 10.71
C SER A 72 -18.54 -1.77 10.03
N ALA A 73 -18.58 -1.78 8.69
CA ALA A 73 -19.48 -0.90 7.92
C ALA A 73 -20.97 -1.29 8.06
N PHE A 74 -21.27 -2.48 8.58
CA PHE A 74 -22.62 -3.07 8.60
C PHE A 74 -23.17 -3.30 10.01
N LYS A 75 -22.38 -3.07 11.05
CA LYS A 75 -22.76 -3.32 12.44
C LYS A 75 -22.23 -2.19 13.34
N TYR A 76 -23.12 -1.61 14.13
CA TYR A 76 -22.76 -0.63 15.15
C TYR A 76 -21.76 -1.23 16.15
N PHE A 77 -20.67 -0.49 16.41
CA PHE A 77 -19.71 -0.85 17.44
C PHE A 77 -20.05 -0.13 18.75
N ASP A 78 -20.24 -0.91 19.79
CA ASP A 78 -20.66 -0.46 21.11
C ASP A 78 -19.43 -0.48 22.04
N ILE A 79 -18.78 0.68 22.19
CA ILE A 79 -17.52 0.80 22.95
C ILE A 79 -17.70 0.46 24.42
N ASP A 80 -18.83 0.83 25.03
CA ASP A 80 -19.10 0.54 26.43
C ASP A 80 -19.25 -0.97 26.65
N LYS A 81 -19.99 -1.68 25.77
CA LYS A 81 -20.06 -3.15 25.80
C LYS A 81 -18.72 -3.83 25.52
N PHE A 82 -17.84 -3.20 24.75
CA PHE A 82 -16.48 -3.71 24.51
C PHE A 82 -15.62 -3.59 25.77
N LEU A 83 -15.63 -2.44 26.45
CA LEU A 83 -14.95 -2.24 27.74
C LEU A 83 -15.50 -3.18 28.82
N ASP A 84 -16.82 -3.35 28.88
CA ASP A 84 -17.50 -4.35 29.71
C ASP A 84 -17.01 -5.78 29.42
N ALA A 85 -16.60 -6.09 28.19
CA ALA A 85 -16.05 -7.39 27.84
C ALA A 85 -14.58 -7.52 28.30
N MET A 86 -13.78 -6.46 28.20
CA MET A 86 -12.39 -6.43 28.66
C MET A 86 -12.29 -6.56 30.18
N HIS A 87 -13.08 -5.77 30.92
CA HIS A 87 -13.08 -5.74 32.38
C HIS A 87 -13.42 -7.11 33.01
N LYS A 88 -14.27 -7.92 32.36
CA LYS A 88 -14.58 -9.30 32.79
C LYS A 88 -13.37 -10.24 32.81
N TYR A 89 -12.31 -9.89 32.08
CA TYR A 89 -11.05 -10.64 32.02
C TYR A 89 -9.89 -9.91 32.75
N GLN A 90 -10.21 -8.90 33.57
CA GLN A 90 -9.24 -8.08 34.31
C GLN A 90 -8.25 -7.32 33.39
N ILE A 91 -8.67 -7.02 32.16
CA ILE A 91 -7.93 -6.18 31.21
C ILE A 91 -8.39 -4.73 31.45
N GLU A 92 -7.45 -3.84 31.78
CA GLU A 92 -7.72 -2.42 31.96
C GLU A 92 -7.62 -1.70 30.61
N CYS A 93 -8.46 -0.69 30.34
CA CYS A 93 -8.46 0.04 29.08
C CYS A 93 -8.84 1.51 29.26
N GLU A 94 -7.98 2.42 28.81
CA GLU A 94 -8.32 3.81 28.52
C GLU A 94 -8.78 3.94 27.06
N VAL A 95 -9.74 4.84 26.78
CA VAL A 95 -10.22 5.12 25.42
C VAL A 95 -10.14 6.60 25.13
N ILE A 96 -9.44 6.96 24.06
CA ILE A 96 -9.31 8.33 23.56
C ILE A 96 -9.94 8.41 22.17
N ARG A 97 -10.83 9.39 21.98
CA ARG A 97 -11.57 9.58 20.72
C ARG A 97 -10.89 10.65 19.86
N GLU A 98 -10.53 10.28 18.63
CA GLU A 98 -10.19 11.23 17.57
C GLU A 98 -11.31 11.27 16.51
N GLN A 99 -11.24 12.18 15.53
CA GLN A 99 -12.31 12.33 14.54
C GLN A 99 -12.53 11.09 13.65
N TRP A 100 -11.52 10.24 13.49
CA TRP A 100 -11.45 9.18 12.48
C TRP A 100 -11.14 7.78 13.05
N ARG A 101 -10.88 7.69 14.36
CA ARG A 101 -10.58 6.45 15.09
C ARG A 101 -10.92 6.57 16.59
N TYR A 102 -10.87 5.46 17.30
CA TYR A 102 -10.66 5.43 18.74
C TYR A 102 -9.26 4.86 18.98
N ILE A 103 -8.51 5.47 19.90
CA ILE A 103 -7.21 5.00 20.37
C ILE A 103 -7.45 4.34 21.72
N LEU A 104 -7.19 3.04 21.84
CA LEU A 104 -7.36 2.26 23.05
C LEU A 104 -6.00 1.89 23.61
N LEU A 105 -5.73 2.28 24.85
CA LEU A 105 -4.54 1.88 25.60
C LEU A 105 -4.96 0.82 26.62
N PHE A 106 -4.38 -0.37 26.52
CA PHE A 106 -4.60 -1.45 27.46
C PHE A 106 -3.47 -1.57 28.47
N ASP A 107 -3.81 -2.00 29.69
CA ASP A 107 -2.88 -2.61 30.64
C ASP A 107 -1.64 -1.73 30.99
N GLU A 108 -1.81 -0.39 31.06
CA GLU A 108 -0.74 0.61 31.31
C GLU A 108 0.10 0.31 32.56
N HIS A 109 -0.53 -0.24 33.60
CA HIS A 109 0.12 -0.57 34.88
C HIS A 109 0.30 -2.09 35.08
N ALA A 110 -0.07 -2.92 34.10
CA ALA A 110 0.03 -4.36 34.22
C ALA A 110 1.50 -4.82 34.18
N LYS A 111 1.79 -5.90 34.91
CA LYS A 111 3.15 -6.47 34.93
C LYS A 111 3.61 -6.97 33.57
N THR A 112 2.71 -7.35 32.67
CA THR A 112 3.00 -7.73 31.27
C THR A 112 3.43 -6.55 30.40
N GLY A 113 3.05 -5.33 30.81
CA GLY A 113 3.23 -4.09 30.08
C GLY A 113 2.09 -3.80 29.08
N PRO A 114 1.98 -2.51 28.68
CA PRO A 114 0.89 -2.02 27.84
C PRO A 114 0.91 -2.53 26.41
N PHE A 115 -0.23 -2.42 25.75
CA PHE A 115 -0.36 -2.48 24.28
C PHE A 115 -1.46 -1.54 23.79
N MET A 116 -1.39 -1.14 22.51
CA MET A 116 -2.36 -0.24 21.88
C MET A 116 -3.33 -1.00 20.96
N MET A 117 -4.47 -0.37 20.67
CA MET A 117 -5.34 -0.72 19.54
C MET A 117 -5.95 0.55 18.93
N ASP A 118 -5.92 0.62 17.61
CA ASP A 118 -6.68 1.61 16.85
C ASP A 118 -7.97 0.97 16.35
N LEU A 119 -9.12 1.56 16.69
CA LEU A 119 -10.43 1.24 16.10
C LEU A 119 -10.77 2.30 15.04
N ILE A 120 -10.48 2.01 13.79
CA ILE A 120 -10.63 2.91 12.64
C ILE A 120 -12.07 2.90 12.13
N GLU A 121 -12.61 4.09 11.86
CA GLU A 121 -13.97 4.26 11.32
C GLU A 121 -14.16 3.57 9.95
N PRO A 122 -15.33 2.96 9.67
CA PRO A 122 -15.52 2.15 8.47
C PRO A 122 -15.52 2.96 7.17
N HIS A 123 -15.74 4.27 7.26
CA HIS A 123 -15.73 5.21 6.13
C HIS A 123 -14.33 5.81 5.85
N VAL A 124 -13.38 5.61 6.76
CA VAL A 124 -12.00 6.08 6.60
C VAL A 124 -11.24 5.03 5.83
N ALA A 125 -10.94 5.31 4.56
CA ALA A 125 -9.85 4.61 3.90
C ALA A 125 -8.56 4.97 4.65
N LEU A 126 -7.92 3.98 5.29
CA LEU A 126 -6.57 4.17 5.83
C LEU A 126 -5.68 4.81 4.77
N THR A 127 -4.92 5.83 5.15
CA THR A 127 -3.80 6.35 4.36
C THR A 127 -2.60 5.39 4.36
N HIS A 128 -2.77 4.22 4.97
CA HIS A 128 -2.15 2.98 4.53
C HIS A 128 -2.97 2.48 3.32
N ASP A 129 -2.61 2.97 2.13
CA ASP A 129 -2.83 2.16 0.94
C ASP A 129 -2.29 0.75 1.20
N ARG A 130 -3.05 -0.27 0.77
CA ARG A 130 -3.00 -1.59 1.43
C ARG A 130 -1.72 -2.41 1.17
N ILE A 131 -0.70 -1.83 0.51
CA ILE A 131 0.39 -2.56 -0.15
C ILE A 131 1.75 -1.82 -0.04
N ASP A 132 2.19 -1.48 1.18
CA ASP A 132 3.57 -0.97 1.43
C ASP A 132 4.64 -2.03 1.15
N PHE A 133 4.52 -3.16 1.86
CA PHE A 133 5.51 -4.21 2.01
C PHE A 133 4.81 -5.56 1.91
N ASP A 134 5.51 -6.58 1.41
CA ASP A 134 5.00 -7.96 1.36
C ASP A 134 4.57 -8.51 2.73
N VAL A 135 5.31 -8.17 3.78
CA VAL A 135 5.05 -8.57 5.18
C VAL A 135 3.88 -7.83 5.83
N ASN A 136 3.44 -6.71 5.27
CA ASN A 136 2.28 -5.96 5.78
C ASN A 136 0.92 -6.58 5.38
N ASN A 137 0.92 -7.72 4.69
CA ASN A 137 -0.27 -8.23 4.00
C ASN A 137 -1.12 -9.24 4.78
N LEU A 138 -0.87 -9.48 6.07
CA LEU A 138 -1.73 -10.34 6.89
C LEU A 138 -2.95 -9.57 7.44
N SER A 139 -4.07 -10.28 7.59
CA SER A 139 -5.29 -9.80 8.27
C SER A 139 -6.15 -10.96 8.78
N LEU A 140 -7.09 -10.64 9.69
CA LEU A 140 -8.02 -11.61 10.27
C LEU A 140 -9.45 -11.00 10.30
N GLU A 141 -10.43 -11.78 9.85
CA GLU A 141 -11.84 -11.39 9.79
C GLU A 141 -12.72 -12.51 10.35
N LYS A 142 -13.89 -12.14 10.89
CA LYS A 142 -14.80 -13.09 11.51
C LYS A 142 -15.33 -14.08 10.48
N ASP A 143 -15.45 -15.36 10.89
CA ASP A 143 -15.92 -16.50 10.11
C ASP A 143 -15.07 -16.82 8.84
N TYR A 144 -14.13 -15.95 8.48
CA TYR A 144 -12.97 -16.19 7.60
C TYR A 144 -11.80 -16.83 8.38
N THR A 145 -12.12 -17.79 9.26
CA THR A 145 -11.20 -18.29 10.31
C THR A 145 -10.35 -19.49 9.90
N LYS A 146 -10.43 -19.93 8.64
CA LYS A 146 -9.73 -21.14 8.17
C LYS A 146 -8.29 -20.87 7.72
N GLU A 147 -8.00 -19.66 7.28
CA GLU A 147 -6.71 -19.23 6.71
C GLU A 147 -6.40 -17.81 7.20
N LEU A 148 -5.12 -17.47 7.36
CA LEU A 148 -4.71 -16.09 7.65
C LEU A 148 -4.90 -15.23 6.39
N GLY A 149 -6.00 -14.47 6.36
CA GLY A 149 -6.46 -13.76 5.17
C GLY A 149 -5.48 -12.72 4.66
N MET A 150 -5.09 -12.86 3.39
CA MET A 150 -4.10 -12.00 2.74
C MET A 150 -4.69 -10.76 2.06
N ARG A 151 -3.95 -9.65 2.14
CA ARG A 151 -4.31 -8.33 1.57
C ARG A 151 -3.99 -8.16 0.08
N VAL A 152 -3.25 -9.11 -0.51
CA VAL A 152 -2.75 -9.01 -1.89
C VAL A 152 -3.00 -10.32 -2.63
N ASP A 153 -4.17 -10.41 -3.26
CA ASP A 153 -4.22 -10.80 -4.67
C ASP A 153 -4.78 -9.59 -5.46
N ILE A 154 -4.21 -9.30 -6.62
CA ILE A 154 -4.70 -8.29 -7.58
C ILE A 154 -4.98 -8.88 -8.98
N GLU A 155 -5.14 -10.21 -9.02
CA GLU A 155 -5.90 -11.02 -9.98
C GLU A 155 -5.83 -10.60 -11.47
N ASN A 156 -4.74 -10.84 -12.21
CA ASN A 156 -3.39 -11.29 -11.86
C ASN A 156 -2.46 -10.88 -13.06
N VAL A 157 -1.27 -11.39 -13.41
CA VAL A 157 -0.40 -12.50 -12.98
C VAL A 157 1.06 -11.97 -12.95
N PRO A 158 1.95 -12.38 -12.04
CA PRO A 158 1.75 -13.17 -10.82
C PRO A 158 1.93 -12.29 -9.57
N TYR A 159 0.81 -11.82 -9.00
CA TYR A 159 0.77 -10.99 -7.79
C TYR A 159 -0.35 -11.43 -6.83
N SER A 160 -0.50 -12.74 -6.65
CA SER A 160 -0.62 -13.29 -5.29
C SER A 160 0.80 -13.52 -4.74
N ILE A 161 0.94 -13.61 -3.42
CA ILE A 161 2.16 -14.04 -2.73
C ILE A 161 1.74 -15.25 -1.88
N GLU A 162 2.57 -16.30 -1.79
CA GLU A 162 2.23 -17.44 -0.91
C GLU A 162 2.30 -17.02 0.57
N LEU A 163 1.35 -17.47 1.39
CA LEU A 163 1.29 -17.17 2.82
C LEU A 163 2.58 -17.63 3.54
N GLU A 164 3.09 -18.79 3.16
CA GLU A 164 4.35 -19.36 3.63
C GLU A 164 5.53 -18.44 3.29
N THR A 165 5.52 -17.80 2.11
CA THR A 165 6.56 -16.84 1.71
C THR A 165 6.52 -15.58 2.57
N ILE A 166 5.34 -15.12 2.97
CA ILE A 166 5.19 -14.00 3.91
C ILE A 166 5.68 -14.41 5.30
N VAL A 167 5.20 -15.53 5.84
CA VAL A 167 5.58 -16.01 7.19
C VAL A 167 7.08 -16.25 7.30
N ASP A 168 7.71 -16.90 6.31
CA ASP A 168 9.17 -17.10 6.30
C ASP A 168 9.96 -15.80 6.15
N ARG A 169 9.42 -14.79 5.44
CA ARG A 169 10.04 -13.46 5.37
C ARG A 169 9.93 -12.71 6.70
N ILE A 170 8.79 -12.80 7.41
CA ILE A 170 8.66 -12.25 8.75
C ILE A 170 9.67 -12.91 9.71
N ARG A 171 9.74 -14.26 9.72
CA ARG A 171 10.72 -15.02 10.53
C ARG A 171 12.17 -14.59 10.31
N ARG A 172 12.53 -14.25 9.07
CA ARG A 172 13.89 -13.84 8.67
C ARG A 172 14.12 -12.33 8.76
N LYS A 173 13.12 -11.54 9.19
CA LYS A 173 13.09 -10.06 9.12
C LYS A 173 13.49 -9.53 7.74
N GLU A 174 12.87 -10.09 6.69
CA GLU A 174 13.05 -9.71 5.30
C GLU A 174 11.77 -9.01 4.80
N LEU A 175 11.87 -7.79 4.27
CA LEU A 175 10.73 -7.12 3.64
C LEU A 175 11.02 -6.81 2.18
N LYS A 176 9.98 -6.78 1.35
CA LYS A 176 10.04 -6.35 -0.04
C LYS A 176 9.10 -5.17 -0.24
N ILE A 177 9.65 -4.07 -0.75
CA ILE A 177 8.88 -2.88 -1.14
C ILE A 177 7.94 -3.23 -2.30
N LEU A 178 6.64 -3.00 -2.10
CA LEU A 178 5.59 -3.31 -3.07
C LEU A 178 4.99 -2.10 -3.78
N ARG A 179 5.33 -0.87 -3.39
CA ARG A 179 4.89 0.37 -4.04
C ARG A 179 6.06 1.31 -4.37
N PRO A 180 5.90 2.30 -5.27
CA PRO A 180 6.90 3.35 -5.44
C PRO A 180 7.14 4.12 -4.12
N SER A 181 8.39 4.55 -3.89
CA SER A 181 8.77 5.37 -2.74
C SER A 181 8.07 6.71 -2.73
N ASP A 182 7.73 7.19 -1.54
CA ASP A 182 7.39 8.58 -1.23
C ASP A 182 7.75 8.87 0.23
N ASP A 183 7.64 10.14 0.64
CA ASP A 183 8.01 10.63 1.97
C ASP A 183 7.38 9.83 3.12
N LEU A 184 6.20 9.23 2.91
CA LEU A 184 5.46 8.46 3.89
C LEU A 184 5.91 7.00 3.93
N LEU A 185 6.16 6.39 2.77
CA LEU A 185 6.80 5.07 2.69
C LEU A 185 8.23 5.11 3.25
N GLU A 186 8.99 6.19 3.03
CA GLU A 186 10.36 6.33 3.55
C GLU A 186 10.35 6.46 5.09
N GLN A 187 9.38 7.16 5.68
CA GLN A 187 9.16 7.15 7.13
C GLN A 187 8.81 5.74 7.65
N ARG A 188 7.91 5.00 6.97
CA ARG A 188 7.58 3.60 7.31
C ARG A 188 8.79 2.67 7.17
N LEU A 189 9.61 2.86 6.12
CA LEU A 189 10.79 2.06 5.83
C LEU A 189 11.88 2.28 6.89
N ASN A 190 12.15 3.53 7.27
CA ASN A 190 13.07 3.86 8.35
C ASN A 190 12.61 3.24 9.68
N LYS A 191 11.30 3.22 9.98
CA LYS A 191 10.74 2.51 11.15
C LYS A 191 11.01 0.99 11.09
N MET A 192 10.90 0.38 9.90
CA MET A 192 11.17 -1.07 9.74
C MET A 192 12.66 -1.41 9.83
N VAL A 193 13.53 -0.63 9.19
CA VAL A 193 14.98 -0.89 9.13
C VAL A 193 15.67 -0.48 10.44
N GLU A 194 15.58 0.79 10.84
CA GLU A 194 16.37 1.32 11.95
C GLU A 194 15.84 0.87 13.31
N VAL A 195 14.51 0.83 13.50
CA VAL A 195 13.90 0.53 14.81
C VAL A 195 13.57 -0.96 14.99
N ARG A 196 13.12 -1.64 13.93
CA ARG A 196 12.69 -3.06 13.99
C ARG A 196 13.72 -4.06 13.44
N HIS A 197 14.81 -3.56 12.84
CA HIS A 197 15.93 -4.32 12.27
C HIS A 197 15.55 -5.27 11.13
N TRP A 198 14.74 -4.78 10.18
CA TRP A 198 14.39 -5.50 8.96
C TRP A 198 15.34 -5.22 7.79
N SER A 199 15.52 -6.20 6.92
CA SER A 199 16.34 -6.12 5.71
C SER A 199 15.49 -5.98 4.44
N VAL A 200 15.82 -5.02 3.58
CA VAL A 200 15.09 -4.74 2.33
C VAL A 200 15.58 -5.66 1.21
N LYS A 201 14.67 -6.39 0.57
CA LYS A 201 14.97 -7.26 -0.57
C LYS A 201 14.75 -6.55 -1.89
N ASN A 202 15.83 -6.44 -2.67
CA ASN A 202 15.83 -5.88 -4.01
C ASN A 202 15.64 -6.97 -5.09
N PRO A 203 15.11 -6.61 -6.28
CA PRO A 203 14.51 -5.31 -6.60
C PRO A 203 13.10 -5.15 -5.98
N PRO A 204 12.65 -3.92 -5.72
CA PRO A 204 11.24 -3.63 -5.44
C PRO A 204 10.33 -4.17 -6.54
N VAL A 205 9.09 -4.51 -6.20
CA VAL A 205 8.06 -4.90 -7.19
C VAL A 205 6.90 -3.94 -7.06
N TYR A 206 6.82 -2.97 -7.98
CA TYR A 206 5.81 -1.92 -7.92
C TYR A 206 4.44 -2.44 -8.37
N VAL A 207 3.64 -2.86 -7.39
CA VAL A 207 2.24 -3.24 -7.52
C VAL A 207 1.40 -1.97 -7.61
N ILE A 208 0.94 -1.63 -8.82
CA ILE A 208 -0.13 -0.63 -8.97
C ILE A 208 -1.47 -1.38 -8.88
N PRO A 209 -2.29 -1.14 -7.85
CA PRO A 209 -3.59 -1.80 -7.74
C PRO A 209 -4.48 -1.45 -8.94
N LYS A 210 -5.42 -2.34 -9.26
CA LYS A 210 -6.48 -1.99 -10.21
C LYS A 210 -7.27 -0.78 -9.67
N PRO A 211 -7.71 0.14 -10.53
CA PRO A 211 -8.64 1.18 -10.11
C PRO A 211 -9.93 0.57 -9.55
N PRO A 212 -10.56 1.18 -8.53
CA PRO A 212 -11.89 0.77 -8.07
C PRO A 212 -12.91 0.86 -9.20
N ASN A 213 -13.90 -0.05 -9.25
CA ASN A 213 -14.86 -0.23 -10.37
C ASN A 213 -15.59 1.03 -10.89
N LYS A 214 -15.55 2.16 -10.17
CA LYS A 214 -16.07 3.47 -10.59
C LYS A 214 -15.12 4.23 -11.55
N TYR A 215 -13.85 3.88 -11.57
CA TYR A 215 -12.78 4.55 -12.30
C TYR A 215 -12.14 3.59 -13.32
N LEU A 216 -11.83 4.09 -14.51
CA LEU A 216 -11.15 3.30 -15.55
C LEU A 216 -9.64 3.16 -15.30
N VAL A 217 -9.07 4.05 -14.48
CA VAL A 217 -7.61 4.26 -14.38
C VAL A 217 -7.16 4.56 -12.96
N ALA A 218 -6.03 3.97 -12.55
CA ALA A 218 -5.23 4.43 -11.43
C ALA A 218 -3.93 5.07 -11.93
N LEU A 219 -3.51 6.15 -11.27
CA LEU A 219 -2.23 6.83 -11.50
C LEU A 219 -1.34 6.67 -10.27
N ALA A 220 -0.06 6.40 -10.47
CA ALA A 220 0.93 6.34 -9.41
C ALA A 220 2.14 7.23 -9.75
N SER A 221 2.39 8.25 -8.92
CA SER A 221 3.60 9.08 -9.02
C SER A 221 4.85 8.21 -8.94
N LEU A 222 5.79 8.44 -9.84
CA LEU A 222 7.06 7.72 -9.90
C LEU A 222 8.15 8.59 -9.25
N PRO A 223 8.82 8.15 -8.18
CA PRO A 223 9.76 9.00 -7.45
C PRO A 223 11.08 9.16 -8.21
N PRO A 224 11.75 10.33 -8.10
CA PRO A 224 13.06 10.59 -8.72
C PRO A 224 14.16 9.59 -8.33
N SER A 225 14.05 8.97 -7.15
CA SER A 225 14.95 7.94 -6.65
C SER A 225 14.85 6.59 -7.38
N SER A 226 13.77 6.32 -8.13
CA SER A 226 13.56 5.03 -8.81
C SER A 226 14.32 4.92 -10.14
N ASP A 227 14.77 3.70 -10.47
CA ASP A 227 15.55 3.47 -11.70
C ASP A 227 14.72 3.64 -12.97
N LEU A 228 13.41 3.40 -12.90
CA LEU A 228 12.49 3.68 -14.02
C LEU A 228 12.35 5.19 -14.27
N TYR A 229 12.35 6.02 -13.21
CA TYR A 229 12.39 7.48 -13.38
C TYR A 229 13.69 7.91 -14.05
N LYS A 230 14.83 7.42 -13.58
CA LYS A 230 16.16 7.71 -14.15
C LYS A 230 16.27 7.30 -15.63
N ASP A 231 15.75 6.13 -16.00
CA ASP A 231 15.68 5.67 -17.40
C ASP A 231 14.78 6.59 -18.26
N LEU A 232 13.61 7.00 -17.75
CA LEU A 232 12.71 7.91 -18.48
C LEU A 232 13.29 9.32 -18.63
N VAL A 233 13.88 9.89 -17.58
CA VAL A 233 14.61 11.18 -17.64
C VAL A 233 15.73 11.10 -18.68
N LYS A 234 16.57 10.06 -18.62
CA LYS A 234 17.68 9.86 -19.56
C LYS A 234 17.22 9.76 -21.01
N ARG A 235 16.05 9.14 -21.26
CA ARG A 235 15.43 9.09 -22.60
C ARG A 235 14.85 10.43 -23.04
N LEU A 236 14.44 11.30 -22.12
CA LEU A 236 13.89 12.63 -22.40
C LEU A 236 14.94 13.73 -22.58
N GLN A 237 16.17 13.54 -22.08
CA GLN A 237 17.31 14.45 -22.29
C GLN A 237 17.65 14.73 -23.77
N VAL A 238 17.08 13.97 -24.72
CA VAL A 238 17.19 14.22 -26.17
C VAL A 238 16.38 15.44 -26.64
N ILE A 239 15.44 15.95 -25.83
CA ILE A 239 14.64 17.13 -26.12
C ILE A 239 15.21 18.30 -25.30
N PRO A 240 15.69 19.38 -25.94
CA PRO A 240 16.27 20.51 -25.22
C PRO A 240 15.22 21.26 -24.39
N ASN A 241 15.67 21.88 -23.30
CA ASN A 241 14.91 22.82 -22.47
C ASN A 241 13.63 22.25 -21.80
N ILE A 242 13.50 20.93 -21.65
CA ILE A 242 12.44 20.34 -20.82
C ILE A 242 12.75 20.51 -19.32
N GLN A 243 11.77 20.99 -18.56
CA GLN A 243 11.68 20.79 -17.11
C GLN A 243 10.65 19.69 -16.81
N ILE A 244 11.07 18.60 -16.16
CA ILE A 244 10.17 17.50 -15.78
C ILE A 244 9.54 17.84 -14.43
N ILE A 245 8.23 18.11 -14.42
CA ILE A 245 7.46 18.43 -13.20
C ILE A 245 7.12 17.15 -12.43
N LYS A 246 6.64 16.11 -13.12
CA LYS A 246 6.34 14.78 -12.55
C LYS A 246 6.37 13.68 -13.61
N ILE A 247 6.50 12.43 -13.17
CA ILE A 247 6.28 11.24 -13.99
C ILE A 247 5.25 10.37 -13.28
N GLU A 248 4.25 9.86 -14.01
CA GLU A 248 3.16 9.05 -13.46
C GLU A 248 3.02 7.75 -14.26
N LEU A 249 2.97 6.62 -13.56
CA LEU A 249 2.61 5.34 -14.14
C LEU A 249 1.09 5.23 -14.25
N ILE A 250 0.61 4.75 -15.40
CA ILE A 250 -0.82 4.64 -15.71
C ILE A 250 -1.23 3.16 -15.70
N ARG A 251 -2.24 2.83 -14.90
CA ARG A 251 -2.83 1.48 -14.77
C ARG A 251 -4.29 1.53 -15.21
N ASN A 252 -4.54 1.18 -16.47
CA ASN A 252 -5.87 1.08 -17.09
C ASN A 252 -6.06 -0.35 -17.62
N PRO A 253 -6.69 -1.26 -16.85
CA PRO A 253 -6.81 -2.68 -17.21
C PRO A 253 -7.43 -2.91 -18.60
N GLY A 254 -8.50 -2.18 -18.95
CA GLY A 254 -9.17 -2.35 -20.25
C GLY A 254 -8.27 -2.04 -21.45
N THR A 255 -7.47 -0.97 -21.37
CA THR A 255 -6.48 -0.67 -22.42
C THR A 255 -5.31 -1.65 -22.42
N GLU A 256 -4.93 -2.20 -21.27
CA GLU A 256 -3.85 -3.20 -21.17
C GLU A 256 -4.27 -4.58 -21.70
N ASP A 257 -5.51 -5.00 -21.49
CA ASP A 257 -6.05 -6.24 -22.06
C ASP A 257 -6.22 -6.11 -23.58
N LEU A 258 -6.69 -4.96 -24.06
CA LEU A 258 -6.72 -4.64 -25.50
C LEU A 258 -5.31 -4.66 -26.09
N TYR A 259 -4.33 -4.04 -25.43
CA TYR A 259 -2.91 -4.06 -25.82
C TYR A 259 -2.37 -5.49 -25.94
N LEU A 260 -2.59 -6.32 -24.90
CA LEU A 260 -2.09 -7.70 -24.85
C LEU A 260 -2.82 -8.61 -25.84
N GLY A 261 -4.11 -8.38 -26.07
CA GLY A 261 -4.88 -9.03 -27.14
C GLY A 261 -4.31 -8.72 -28.52
N MET A 262 -4.14 -7.43 -28.85
CA MET A 262 -3.56 -7.00 -30.13
C MET A 262 -2.12 -7.50 -30.32
N LYS A 263 -1.29 -7.46 -29.26
CA LYS A 263 0.07 -8.04 -29.29
C LYS A 263 0.04 -9.54 -29.62
N LYS A 264 -0.84 -10.32 -28.98
CA LYS A 264 -1.03 -11.75 -29.27
C LYS A 264 -1.56 -12.03 -30.69
N LEU A 265 -2.40 -11.16 -31.24
CA LEU A 265 -2.89 -11.27 -32.61
C LEU A 265 -1.78 -11.00 -33.64
N ILE A 266 -1.03 -9.90 -33.47
CA ILE A 266 0.13 -9.57 -34.33
C ILE A 266 1.18 -10.69 -34.25
N GLN A 267 1.42 -11.24 -33.05
CA GLN A 267 2.35 -12.36 -32.86
C GLN A 267 1.97 -13.60 -33.68
N LYS A 268 0.67 -13.92 -33.79
CA LYS A 268 0.16 -15.03 -34.61
C LYS A 268 0.22 -14.76 -36.12
N GLN A 269 0.29 -13.50 -36.54
CA GLN A 269 0.34 -13.08 -37.95
C GLN A 269 1.76 -12.98 -38.52
N LEU A 270 2.80 -13.07 -37.67
CA LEU A 270 4.20 -12.94 -38.08
C LEU A 270 4.91 -14.29 -38.05
N ASN A 271 5.50 -14.68 -39.17
CA ASN A 271 6.14 -15.99 -39.39
C ASN A 271 7.27 -16.34 -38.38
N ASN A 272 7.80 -15.35 -37.66
CA ASN A 272 8.84 -15.51 -36.63
C ASN A 272 8.36 -15.15 -35.20
N GLY A 273 7.08 -14.84 -35.00
CA GLY A 273 6.50 -14.44 -33.73
C GLY A 273 7.04 -13.13 -33.11
N ASN A 274 7.87 -12.35 -33.81
CA ASN A 274 8.51 -11.15 -33.27
C ASN A 274 7.70 -9.89 -33.62
N VAL A 275 6.92 -9.41 -32.65
CA VAL A 275 6.04 -8.23 -32.77
C VAL A 275 6.75 -6.87 -32.88
N ASN A 276 8.09 -6.80 -32.74
CA ASN A 276 8.87 -5.55 -32.85
C ASN A 276 8.36 -4.42 -31.92
N GLU A 277 8.05 -4.77 -30.67
CA GLU A 277 7.55 -3.88 -29.64
C GLU A 277 8.58 -2.79 -29.27
N LYS A 278 8.14 -1.53 -29.19
CA LYS A 278 9.02 -0.37 -28.91
C LYS A 278 8.42 0.54 -27.84
N LYS A 279 9.28 1.04 -26.95
CA LYS A 279 8.97 2.16 -26.06
C LYS A 279 9.24 3.47 -26.82
N LEU A 280 8.22 4.32 -26.95
CA LEU A 280 8.27 5.62 -27.64
C LEU A 280 7.53 6.66 -26.79
N PHE A 281 7.74 7.94 -27.10
CA PHE A 281 7.02 9.07 -26.52
C PHE A 281 5.90 9.57 -27.44
N HIS A 282 4.89 10.19 -26.85
CA HIS A 282 3.79 10.87 -27.55
C HIS A 282 3.47 12.17 -26.80
N GLY A 283 3.52 13.31 -27.50
CA GLY A 283 3.11 14.62 -26.99
C GLY A 283 1.68 14.93 -27.42
N THR A 284 0.88 15.52 -26.54
CA THR A 284 -0.54 15.84 -26.78
C THR A 284 -0.99 17.01 -25.90
N THR A 285 -2.17 17.58 -26.19
CA THR A 285 -2.76 18.64 -25.34
C THR A 285 -3.32 18.07 -24.04
N GLY A 286 -3.53 18.90 -23.01
CA GLY A 286 -4.10 18.45 -21.72
C GLY A 286 -5.40 17.62 -21.86
N LYS A 287 -6.34 18.05 -22.71
CA LYS A 287 -7.57 17.30 -23.02
C LYS A 287 -7.31 15.96 -23.73
N GLY A 288 -6.18 15.85 -24.44
CA GLY A 288 -5.69 14.60 -25.03
C GLY A 288 -5.11 13.66 -23.98
N ILE A 289 -4.48 14.17 -22.91
CA ILE A 289 -3.96 13.36 -21.81
C ILE A 289 -5.11 12.60 -21.14
N ASP A 290 -6.19 13.29 -20.75
CA ASP A 290 -7.37 12.64 -20.16
C ASP A 290 -7.95 11.55 -21.07
N GLY A 291 -8.17 11.87 -22.35
CA GLY A 291 -8.78 10.95 -23.29
C GLY A 291 -7.94 9.70 -23.58
N ILE A 292 -6.62 9.85 -23.78
CA ILE A 292 -5.72 8.71 -24.03
C ILE A 292 -5.50 7.91 -22.75
N ARG A 293 -5.45 8.55 -21.57
CA ARG A 293 -5.39 7.88 -20.26
C ARG A 293 -6.59 6.94 -20.08
N ASP A 294 -7.80 7.44 -20.29
CA ASP A 294 -9.03 6.75 -19.93
C ASP A 294 -9.50 5.75 -21.01
N TYR A 295 -9.27 6.04 -22.29
CA TYR A 295 -9.79 5.24 -23.41
C TYR A 295 -8.72 4.67 -24.35
N GLY A 296 -7.45 5.02 -24.17
CA GLY A 296 -6.34 4.61 -25.04
C GLY A 296 -6.26 5.44 -26.34
N TYR A 297 -5.44 4.97 -27.28
CA TYR A 297 -5.21 5.66 -28.55
C TYR A 297 -6.26 5.30 -29.60
N ASP A 298 -6.88 6.32 -30.19
CA ASP A 298 -7.74 6.19 -31.38
C ASP A 298 -7.52 7.36 -32.37
N ASN A 299 -8.27 7.34 -33.48
CA ASN A 299 -8.16 8.27 -34.60
C ASN A 299 -8.38 9.75 -34.23
N ARG A 300 -8.98 10.08 -33.07
CA ARG A 300 -9.15 11.46 -32.59
C ARG A 300 -7.80 12.14 -32.26
N TYR A 301 -6.75 11.36 -32.02
CA TYR A 301 -5.39 11.85 -31.78
C TYR A 301 -4.52 11.86 -33.04
N TYR A 302 -5.13 11.57 -34.20
CA TYR A 302 -4.49 11.72 -35.51
C TYR A 302 -4.60 13.17 -35.98
N GLY A 303 -3.48 13.91 -35.94
CA GLY A 303 -3.47 15.35 -36.21
C GLY A 303 -3.77 15.72 -37.67
N ALA A 304 -4.87 16.45 -37.91
CA ALA A 304 -5.22 16.98 -39.22
C ALA A 304 -4.27 18.08 -39.75
N ASN A 305 -3.42 18.65 -38.89
CA ASN A 305 -2.47 19.72 -39.23
C ASN A 305 -1.03 19.20 -39.37
N THR A 306 -0.80 18.26 -40.29
CA THR A 306 0.54 18.04 -40.85
C THR A 306 0.46 17.99 -42.38
N ALA A 307 1.09 18.96 -43.06
CA ALA A 307 1.15 19.03 -44.52
C ALA A 307 2.09 17.97 -45.15
N LYS A 308 2.61 17.05 -44.33
CA LYS A 308 3.34 15.82 -44.67
C LYS A 308 2.97 14.78 -43.61
N GLY A 309 2.27 13.70 -44.00
CA GLY A 309 1.49 12.84 -43.09
C GLY A 309 2.27 11.82 -42.26
N ASP A 310 3.57 12.03 -42.03
CA ASP A 310 4.52 10.94 -41.76
C ASP A 310 4.50 10.43 -40.31
N TRP A 311 3.97 11.23 -39.36
CA TRP A 311 3.76 10.76 -37.98
C TRP A 311 2.67 9.69 -37.88
N GLY A 312 1.65 9.75 -38.75
CA GLY A 312 0.59 8.74 -38.80
C GLY A 312 1.12 7.37 -39.20
N GLU A 313 2.04 7.32 -40.18
CA GLU A 313 2.63 6.06 -40.63
C GLU A 313 3.70 5.52 -39.66
N TYR A 314 4.38 6.39 -38.91
CA TYR A 314 5.26 5.97 -37.81
C TYR A 314 4.48 5.35 -36.63
N ILE A 315 3.29 5.88 -36.31
CA ILE A 315 2.48 5.41 -35.17
C ILE A 315 1.59 4.19 -35.51
N ARG A 316 1.32 3.89 -36.79
CA ARG A 316 0.61 2.66 -37.26
C ARG A 316 1.19 1.32 -36.76
N ARG A 317 2.35 1.29 -36.11
CA ARG A 317 3.01 0.11 -35.53
C ARG A 317 3.24 0.19 -34.01
N CYS A 318 2.77 1.21 -33.33
CA CYS A 318 3.32 1.62 -32.02
C CYS A 318 2.36 1.40 -30.85
N LEU A 319 2.54 0.26 -30.17
CA LEU A 319 1.88 -0.09 -28.90
C LEU A 319 2.71 0.42 -27.70
N SER A 320 2.35 1.57 -27.10
CA SER A 320 3.06 2.15 -25.92
C SER A 320 2.41 1.82 -24.56
N LYS A 321 3.22 1.55 -23.52
CA LYS A 321 2.79 1.32 -22.12
C LYS A 321 3.30 2.37 -21.11
N THR A 322 3.72 3.56 -21.56
CA THR A 322 4.30 4.55 -20.64
C THR A 322 4.00 5.96 -21.12
N PHE A 323 3.60 6.80 -20.18
CA PHE A 323 3.32 8.21 -20.37
C PHE A 323 4.33 9.01 -19.57
N VAL A 324 4.69 10.20 -20.05
CA VAL A 324 5.38 11.21 -19.24
C VAL A 324 4.66 12.53 -19.52
N VAL A 325 4.16 13.17 -18.46
CA VAL A 325 3.58 14.50 -18.58
C VAL A 325 4.73 15.50 -18.64
N ILE A 326 4.94 16.03 -19.83
CA ILE A 326 5.93 17.07 -20.12
C ILE A 326 5.14 18.38 -20.23
N ASP A 327 5.49 19.35 -19.39
CA ASP A 327 5.04 20.73 -19.58
C ASP A 327 6.11 21.50 -20.36
N GLN A 328 5.70 22.49 -21.15
CA GLN A 328 6.59 23.39 -21.90
C GLN A 328 6.03 24.81 -21.78
N THR A 329 6.68 25.59 -20.93
CA THR A 329 6.46 27.03 -20.71
C THR A 329 7.12 27.88 -21.78
#